data_AF-A0A6L3SW61-F1
#
_entry.id   AF-A0A6L3SW61-F1
#
_cell.length_a   1.000
_cell.length_b   1.000
_cell.length_c   1.000
_cell.angle_alpha   90.00
_cell.angle_beta   90.00
_cell.angle_gamma   90.00
#
_symmetry.space_group_name_H-M   'P 1'
#
loop_
_entity.id
_entity.type
_entity.pdbx_description
1 polymer ?
#
loop_
_entity_poly.entity_id
_entity_poly.type
_entity_poly.pdbx_seq_one_letter_code
_entity_poly.pdbx_strand_id
1 'polypeptide(L)'
;MKIERLPAWSLLSRTSLDALLASQGGAAPETIAIQPSVTDIDVGTVPLLATTRLLIERAQVCGGLTLTATGALSRADTRAIFDVMSWPGYDKAHVLVMNKVLNEADVMPVEATRLIAQTAKLLRRRDLRLLATKKAQALLAEGQTADLFRLLFEIVFWRINLGYFDRVPVEQWPQNHIGIVLWCLSVAAQDWSTPAEMVPVCTVPDEALEDGPADFPGFAFLSRVLQPLTWFGLMELRLIGEESQPEWRRERQYRKTTLYDRVLHFDVEVMRPRGFSH
;
A
#
# COMPACT_ATOMS: atom_id res chain seq x y z
N MET A 1 30.35 17.00 -11.28
CA MET A 1 29.84 17.32 -9.93
C MET A 1 28.40 16.80 -9.87
N LYS A 2 28.16 15.63 -9.26
CA LYS A 2 26.77 15.15 -9.06
C LYS A 2 26.19 16.05 -7.97
N ILE A 3 25.15 16.82 -8.28
CA ILE A 3 24.36 17.51 -7.26
C ILE A 3 23.71 16.40 -6.44
N GLU A 4 24.19 16.19 -5.23
CA GLU A 4 23.62 15.24 -4.29
C GLU A 4 22.21 15.72 -3.98
N ARG A 5 21.19 14.95 -4.41
CA ARG A 5 19.80 15.24 -4.07
C ARG A 5 19.65 15.01 -2.59
N LEU A 6 19.59 16.09 -1.81
CA LEU A 6 19.32 16.00 -0.37
C LEU A 6 17.98 15.27 -0.16
N PRO A 7 17.91 14.35 0.80
CA PRO A 7 16.65 13.72 1.15
C PRO A 7 15.63 14.78 1.57
N ALA A 8 14.37 14.63 1.16
CA ALA A 8 13.33 15.62 1.46
C ALA A 8 13.18 15.82 2.97
N TRP A 9 13.31 14.74 3.75
CA TRP A 9 13.19 14.75 5.21
C TRP A 9 14.27 15.58 5.91
N SER A 10 15.36 15.96 5.23
CA SER A 10 16.37 16.89 5.76
C SER A 10 15.81 18.31 5.98
N LEU A 11 14.66 18.62 5.39
CA LEU A 11 13.95 19.88 5.61
C LEU A 11 13.13 19.88 6.91
N LEU A 12 12.91 18.73 7.56
CA LEU A 12 12.11 18.65 8.78
C LEU A 12 12.92 19.04 10.02
N SER A 13 12.27 19.69 10.98
CA SER A 13 12.86 19.84 12.32
C SER A 13 13.03 18.46 12.98
N ARG A 14 13.99 18.36 13.90
CA ARG A 14 14.22 17.09 14.63
C ARG A 14 12.97 16.61 15.36
N THR A 15 12.24 17.53 15.99
CA THR A 15 10.97 17.21 16.66
C THR A 15 9.94 16.64 15.70
N SER A 16 9.86 17.16 14.47
CA SER A 16 8.94 16.64 13.44
C SER A 16 9.35 15.26 12.95
N LEU A 17 10.65 15.00 12.79
CA LEU A 17 11.16 13.66 12.45
C LEU A 17 10.79 12.65 13.53
N ASP A 18 11.08 12.96 14.79
CA ASP A 18 10.75 12.09 15.92
C ASP A 18 9.25 11.82 16.00
N ALA A 19 8.42 12.85 15.75
CA ALA A 19 6.97 12.72 15.77
C ALA A 19 6.43 11.85 14.61
N LEU A 20 6.98 11.95 13.40
CA LEU A 20 6.61 11.07 12.27
C LEU A 20 7.04 9.60 12.47
N LEU A 21 7.98 9.34 13.38
CA LEU A 21 8.40 7.99 13.77
C LEU A 21 7.59 7.43 14.95
N ALA A 22 6.90 8.29 15.71
CA ALA A 22 6.20 7.93 16.94
C ALA A 22 4.88 7.19 16.69
N SER A 23 4.96 5.94 16.22
CA SER A 23 3.82 5.02 16.14
C SER A 23 3.47 4.42 17.51
N GLN A 24 2.18 4.41 17.86
CA GLN A 24 1.67 3.83 19.10
C GLN A 24 0.73 2.67 18.78
N GLY A 25 1.05 1.46 19.28
CA GLY A 25 0.18 0.27 19.13
C GLY A 25 -0.12 -0.14 17.69
N GLY A 26 0.73 0.25 16.73
CA GLY A 26 0.50 0.00 15.30
C GLY A 26 -0.53 0.94 14.66
N ALA A 27 -0.76 2.12 15.24
CA ALA A 27 -1.51 3.20 14.60
C ALA A 27 -0.55 4.21 13.94
N ALA A 28 -1.09 5.02 13.01
CA ALA A 28 -0.35 6.16 12.49
C ALA A 28 0.02 7.14 13.62
N PRO A 29 1.18 7.82 13.54
CA PRO A 29 1.52 8.90 14.46
C PRO A 29 0.45 9.99 14.48
N GLU A 30 0.28 10.66 15.62
CA GLU A 30 -0.72 11.73 15.78
C GLU A 30 -0.49 12.93 14.83
N THR A 31 0.76 13.12 14.38
CA THR A 31 1.12 14.15 13.39
C THR A 31 0.66 13.82 11.97
N ILE A 32 0.15 12.61 11.71
CA ILE A 32 -0.40 12.21 10.42
C ILE A 32 -1.91 12.03 10.57
N ALA A 33 -2.67 13.03 10.12
CA ALA A 33 -4.11 12.93 10.06
C ALA A 33 -4.54 12.26 8.74
N ILE A 34 -5.27 11.14 8.86
CA ILE A 34 -5.88 10.41 7.75
C ILE A 34 -7.36 10.79 7.69
N GLN A 35 -7.72 11.72 6.83
CA GLN A 35 -9.04 12.36 6.78
C GLN A 35 -9.74 12.19 5.42
N PRO A 36 -10.09 10.95 5.02
CA PRO A 36 -10.90 10.76 3.82
C PRO A 36 -12.31 11.34 4.02
N SER A 37 -12.78 12.17 3.08
CA SER A 37 -14.20 12.47 2.98
C SER A 37 -14.92 11.38 2.18
N VAL A 38 -16.19 11.11 2.51
CA VAL A 38 -17.04 10.22 1.69
C VAL A 38 -17.12 10.72 0.23
N THR A 39 -17.08 12.03 0.02
CA THR A 39 -17.09 12.64 -1.33
C THR A 39 -15.77 12.51 -2.07
N ASP A 40 -14.67 12.28 -1.36
CA ASP A 40 -13.33 12.13 -1.96
C ASP A 40 -13.05 10.68 -2.37
N ILE A 41 -13.75 9.71 -1.78
CA ILE A 41 -13.52 8.28 -2.00
C ILE A 41 -14.56 7.71 -2.97
N ASP A 42 -14.16 7.55 -4.23
CA ASP A 42 -14.82 6.64 -5.15
C ASP A 42 -14.30 5.21 -4.93
N VAL A 43 -15.18 4.32 -4.47
CA VAL A 43 -14.84 2.91 -4.24
C VAL A 43 -14.27 2.26 -5.50
N GLY A 44 -14.77 2.63 -6.69
CA GLY A 44 -14.29 2.10 -7.97
C GLY A 44 -12.83 2.45 -8.28
N THR A 45 -12.30 3.53 -7.70
CA THR A 45 -10.92 3.98 -7.89
C THR A 45 -10.01 3.62 -6.72
N VAL A 46 -10.52 2.91 -5.70
CA VAL A 46 -9.76 2.42 -4.54
C VAL A 46 -9.78 0.89 -4.51
N PRO A 47 -8.89 0.22 -5.28
CA PRO A 47 -8.85 -1.22 -5.48
C PRO A 47 -8.94 -2.07 -4.21
N LEU A 48 -8.19 -1.72 -3.16
CA LEU A 48 -8.19 -2.46 -1.90
C LEU A 48 -9.53 -2.35 -1.18
N LEU A 49 -10.13 -1.15 -1.19
CA LEU A 49 -11.45 -0.91 -0.61
C LEU A 49 -12.52 -1.72 -1.35
N ALA A 50 -12.56 -1.63 -2.68
CA ALA A 50 -13.50 -2.39 -3.51
C ALA A 50 -13.38 -3.91 -3.28
N THR A 51 -12.14 -4.42 -3.31
CA THR A 51 -11.88 -5.86 -3.15
C THR A 51 -12.20 -6.34 -1.73
N THR A 52 -11.94 -5.50 -0.71
CA THR A 52 -12.32 -5.80 0.69
C THR A 52 -13.83 -5.90 0.84
N ARG A 53 -14.59 -4.96 0.25
CA ARG A 53 -16.06 -5.01 0.25
C ARG A 53 -16.56 -6.28 -0.44
N LEU A 54 -16.02 -6.60 -1.61
CA LEU A 54 -16.35 -7.83 -2.35
C LEU A 54 -16.12 -9.09 -1.51
N LEU A 55 -14.99 -9.20 -0.81
CA LEU A 55 -14.70 -10.32 0.09
C LEU A 55 -15.72 -10.43 1.23
N ILE A 56 -16.06 -9.31 1.89
CA ILE A 56 -16.99 -9.29 3.01
C ILE A 56 -18.40 -9.65 2.55
N GLU A 57 -18.88 -9.02 1.47
CA GLU A 57 -20.22 -9.26 0.90
C GLU A 57 -20.38 -10.73 0.49
N ARG A 58 -19.37 -11.31 -0.18
CA ARG A 58 -19.38 -12.73 -0.53
C ARG A 58 -19.34 -13.64 0.71
N ALA A 59 -18.54 -13.29 1.71
CA ALA A 59 -18.54 -14.03 2.98
C ALA A 59 -19.91 -14.00 3.67
N GLN A 60 -20.68 -12.91 3.54
CA GLN A 60 -22.05 -12.82 4.06
C GLN A 60 -23.01 -13.70 3.27
N VAL A 61 -23.01 -13.59 1.93
CA VAL A 61 -23.92 -14.33 1.05
C VAL A 61 -23.69 -15.84 1.15
N CYS A 62 -22.43 -16.28 1.21
CA CYS A 62 -22.09 -17.71 1.22
C CYS A 62 -22.05 -18.33 2.62
N GLY A 63 -22.35 -17.57 3.68
CA GLY A 63 -22.18 -18.05 5.06
C GLY A 63 -20.71 -18.35 5.42
N GLY A 64 -19.78 -17.66 4.76
CA GLY A 64 -18.34 -17.77 4.93
C GLY A 64 -17.62 -18.30 3.69
N LEU A 65 -16.52 -17.64 3.32
CA LEU A 65 -15.63 -18.15 2.27
C LEU A 65 -14.94 -19.42 2.76
N THR A 66 -14.66 -20.35 1.86
CA THR A 66 -14.05 -21.63 2.18
C THR A 66 -12.54 -21.48 2.29
N LEU A 67 -11.96 -22.00 3.37
CA LEU A 67 -10.52 -22.04 3.58
C LEU A 67 -9.98 -23.46 3.37
N THR A 68 -8.75 -23.54 2.88
CA THR A 68 -7.95 -24.77 2.91
C THR A 68 -7.45 -25.04 4.33
N ALA A 69 -6.89 -26.24 4.54
CA ALA A 69 -6.25 -26.58 5.83
C ALA A 69 -5.12 -25.60 6.20
N THR A 70 -4.37 -25.10 5.21
CA THR A 70 -3.29 -24.12 5.38
C THR A 70 -3.81 -22.70 5.63
N GLY A 71 -5.13 -22.48 5.60
CA GLY A 71 -5.75 -21.18 5.85
C GLY A 71 -5.82 -20.26 4.63
N ALA A 72 -5.52 -20.77 3.43
CA ALA A 72 -5.70 -20.05 2.18
C ALA A 72 -7.16 -20.13 1.71
N LEU A 73 -7.61 -19.21 0.85
CA LEU A 73 -8.91 -19.34 0.19
C LEU A 73 -8.95 -20.59 -0.73
N SER A 74 -10.12 -21.22 -0.79
CA SER A 74 -10.38 -22.28 -1.76
C SER A 74 -10.24 -21.74 -3.18
N ARG A 75 -9.87 -22.59 -4.13
CA ARG A 75 -9.74 -22.21 -5.55
C ARG A 75 -11.02 -21.58 -6.11
N ALA A 76 -12.18 -22.06 -5.69
CA ALA A 76 -13.47 -21.53 -6.11
C ALA A 76 -13.68 -20.10 -5.61
N ASP A 77 -13.38 -19.83 -4.34
CA ASP A 77 -13.50 -18.49 -3.78
C ASP A 77 -12.41 -17.55 -4.32
N THR A 78 -11.16 -18.01 -4.43
CA THR A 78 -10.08 -17.26 -5.08
C THR A 78 -10.46 -16.84 -6.49
N ARG A 79 -10.98 -17.78 -7.29
CA ARG A 79 -11.40 -17.51 -8.67
C ARG A 79 -12.52 -16.48 -8.74
N ALA A 80 -13.51 -16.60 -7.86
CA ALA A 80 -14.65 -15.68 -7.86
C ALA A 80 -14.26 -14.23 -7.49
N ILE A 81 -13.28 -14.04 -6.60
CA ILE A 81 -12.73 -12.69 -6.33
C ILE A 81 -11.86 -12.23 -7.49
N PHE A 82 -10.97 -13.10 -7.96
CA PHE A 82 -10.07 -12.81 -9.07
C PHE A 82 -10.83 -12.32 -10.29
N ASP A 83 -11.93 -12.97 -10.67
CA ASP A 83 -12.68 -12.63 -11.88
C ASP A 83 -13.27 -11.21 -11.85
N VAL A 84 -13.63 -10.71 -10.67
CA VAL A 84 -14.31 -9.40 -10.50
C VAL A 84 -13.35 -8.28 -10.15
N MET A 85 -12.30 -8.55 -9.37
CA MET A 85 -11.41 -7.49 -8.88
C MET A 85 -10.70 -6.77 -10.04
N SER A 86 -10.46 -5.47 -9.82
CA SER A 86 -9.56 -4.64 -10.61
C SER A 86 -8.39 -4.25 -9.71
N TRP A 87 -7.16 -4.41 -10.19
CA TRP A 87 -5.96 -4.15 -9.39
C TRP A 87 -4.86 -3.48 -10.24
N PRO A 88 -4.29 -2.35 -9.80
CA PRO A 88 -3.31 -1.60 -10.57
C PRO A 88 -2.04 -2.41 -10.85
N GLY A 89 -1.57 -2.38 -12.10
CA GLY A 89 -0.34 -3.07 -12.51
C GLY A 89 -0.40 -4.60 -12.34
N TYR A 90 -1.59 -5.19 -12.35
CA TYR A 90 -1.80 -6.63 -12.20
C TYR A 90 -2.47 -7.23 -13.42
N ASP A 91 -1.66 -7.84 -14.28
CA ASP A 91 -2.14 -8.50 -15.50
C ASP A 91 -2.76 -9.86 -15.20
N LYS A 92 -4.10 -9.87 -15.12
CA LYS A 92 -4.89 -11.11 -14.94
C LYS A 92 -4.70 -12.10 -16.10
N ALA A 93 -4.49 -11.63 -17.33
CA ALA A 93 -4.29 -12.53 -18.47
C ALA A 93 -2.96 -13.27 -18.34
N HIS A 94 -1.89 -12.56 -17.99
CA HIS A 94 -0.59 -13.18 -17.73
C HIS A 94 -0.67 -14.21 -16.59
N VAL A 95 -1.36 -13.91 -15.50
CA VAL A 95 -1.56 -14.85 -14.38
C VAL A 95 -2.26 -16.13 -14.84
N LEU A 96 -3.29 -16.03 -15.68
CA LEU A 96 -3.99 -17.21 -16.22
C LEU A 96 -3.13 -18.03 -17.19
N VAL A 97 -2.23 -17.40 -17.94
CA VAL A 97 -1.27 -18.10 -18.81
C VAL A 97 -0.25 -18.88 -17.99
N MET A 98 0.27 -18.27 -16.91
CA MET A 98 1.31 -18.88 -16.08
C MET A 98 0.77 -19.97 -15.14
N ASN A 99 -0.52 -19.91 -14.77
CA ASN A 99 -1.11 -20.78 -13.76
C ASN A 99 -2.25 -21.62 -14.32
N LYS A 100 -2.01 -22.92 -14.54
CA LYS A 100 -3.04 -23.89 -14.95
C LYS A 100 -4.20 -23.98 -13.95
N VAL A 101 -3.89 -23.78 -12.66
CA VAL A 101 -4.85 -23.77 -11.57
C VAL A 101 -4.55 -22.55 -10.72
N LEU A 102 -5.60 -21.80 -10.36
CA LEU A 102 -5.47 -20.56 -9.60
C LEU A 102 -5.58 -20.86 -8.10
N ASN A 103 -4.45 -21.02 -7.41
CA ASN A 103 -4.42 -21.02 -5.94
C ASN A 103 -4.31 -19.59 -5.43
N GLU A 104 -4.65 -19.36 -4.16
CA GLU A 104 -4.58 -18.00 -3.59
C GLU A 104 -3.17 -17.40 -3.64
N ALA A 105 -2.13 -18.21 -3.39
CA ALA A 105 -0.74 -17.77 -3.44
C ALA A 105 -0.29 -17.32 -4.86
N ASP A 106 -1.03 -17.72 -5.90
CA ASP A 106 -0.79 -17.28 -7.28
C ASP A 106 -1.45 -15.90 -7.55
N VAL A 107 -2.28 -15.42 -6.61
CA VAL A 107 -3.10 -14.21 -6.71
C VAL A 107 -2.83 -13.27 -5.53
N MET A 108 -1.67 -12.62 -5.56
CA MET A 108 -1.24 -11.68 -4.52
C MET A 108 -2.34 -10.67 -4.09
N PRO A 109 -3.09 -10.01 -4.99
CA PRO A 109 -4.15 -9.09 -4.57
C PRO A 109 -5.24 -9.73 -3.69
N VAL A 110 -5.61 -10.98 -3.99
CA VAL A 110 -6.61 -11.72 -3.20
C VAL A 110 -6.04 -12.06 -1.82
N GLU A 111 -4.82 -12.61 -1.80
CA GLU A 111 -4.13 -12.97 -0.56
C GLU A 111 -3.93 -11.75 0.35
N ALA A 112 -3.38 -10.66 -0.21
CA ALA A 112 -3.14 -9.41 0.50
C ALA A 112 -4.45 -8.86 1.07
N THR A 113 -5.52 -8.77 0.27
CA THR A 113 -6.81 -8.26 0.74
C THR A 113 -7.40 -9.14 1.84
N ARG A 114 -7.29 -10.47 1.74
CA ARG A 114 -7.72 -11.38 2.82
C ARG A 114 -6.94 -11.11 4.11
N LEU A 115 -5.62 -11.08 4.04
CA LEU A 115 -4.76 -10.89 5.22
C LEU A 115 -5.03 -9.52 5.86
N ILE A 116 -5.21 -8.47 5.05
CA ILE A 116 -5.61 -7.13 5.50
C ILE A 116 -6.95 -7.18 6.23
N ALA A 117 -7.98 -7.79 5.63
CA ALA A 117 -9.31 -7.88 6.22
C ALA A 117 -9.32 -8.70 7.53
N GLN A 118 -8.47 -9.73 7.64
CA GLN A 118 -8.31 -10.50 8.87
C GLN A 118 -7.60 -9.70 9.97
N THR A 119 -6.50 -9.03 9.65
CA THR A 119 -5.77 -8.15 10.58
C THR A 119 -6.66 -7.00 11.07
N ALA A 120 -7.51 -6.47 10.20
CA ALA A 120 -8.51 -5.44 10.51
C ALA A 120 -9.71 -5.96 11.35
N LYS A 121 -9.79 -7.29 11.58
CA LYS A 121 -10.89 -7.99 12.26
C LYS A 121 -12.24 -7.85 11.53
N LEU A 122 -12.21 -7.65 10.20
CA LEU A 122 -13.40 -7.64 9.34
C LEU A 122 -13.80 -9.06 8.95
N LEU A 123 -12.81 -9.92 8.76
CA LEU A 123 -13.00 -11.35 8.53
C LEU A 123 -12.39 -12.14 9.67
N ARG A 124 -13.08 -13.19 10.13
CA ARG A 124 -12.57 -14.10 11.16
C ARG A 124 -12.60 -15.54 10.66
N ARG A 125 -11.56 -16.28 10.98
CA ARG A 125 -11.54 -17.73 10.74
C ARG A 125 -12.39 -18.42 11.81
N ARG A 126 -13.24 -19.34 11.39
CA ARG A 126 -13.89 -20.34 12.23
C ARG A 126 -13.84 -21.65 11.46
N ASP A 127 -13.10 -22.62 11.98
CA ASP A 127 -12.81 -23.87 11.30
C ASP A 127 -12.18 -23.62 9.90
N LEU A 128 -12.78 -24.18 8.85
CA LEU A 128 -12.41 -23.97 7.44
C LEU A 128 -13.29 -22.91 6.77
N ARG A 129 -13.84 -21.97 7.55
CA ARG A 129 -14.64 -20.85 7.04
C ARG A 129 -14.04 -19.51 7.43
N LEU A 130 -14.10 -18.57 6.51
CA LEU A 130 -13.76 -17.17 6.73
C LEU A 130 -15.05 -16.34 6.74
N LEU A 131 -15.46 -15.92 7.93
CA LEU A 131 -16.75 -15.30 8.20
C LEU A 131 -16.62 -13.78 8.32
N ALA A 132 -17.58 -13.04 7.77
CA ALA A 132 -17.75 -11.62 8.04
C ALA A 132 -18.10 -11.39 9.52
N THR A 133 -17.48 -10.37 10.13
CA THR A 133 -17.77 -9.98 11.52
C THR A 133 -18.87 -8.90 11.57
N LYS A 134 -19.40 -8.64 12.78
CA LYS A 134 -20.30 -7.50 13.00
C LYS A 134 -19.62 -6.16 12.67
N LYS A 135 -18.31 -6.05 12.95
CA LYS A 135 -17.51 -4.86 12.58
C LYS A 135 -17.51 -4.66 11.06
N ALA A 136 -17.39 -5.75 10.30
CA ALA A 136 -17.45 -5.69 8.84
C ALA A 136 -18.83 -5.22 8.34
N GLN A 137 -19.91 -5.75 8.92
CA GLN A 137 -21.27 -5.32 8.59
C GLN A 137 -21.48 -3.81 8.85
N ALA A 138 -21.01 -3.32 10.00
CA ALA A 138 -21.09 -1.90 10.32
C ALA A 138 -20.34 -1.03 9.29
N LEU A 139 -19.11 -1.42 8.92
CA LEU A 139 -18.28 -0.66 7.98
C LEU A 139 -18.69 -0.80 6.50
N LEU A 140 -19.57 -1.74 6.17
CA LEU A 140 -20.18 -1.81 4.83
C LEU A 140 -21.39 -0.90 4.66
N ALA A 141 -21.96 -0.40 5.76
CA ALA A 141 -23.13 0.45 5.74
C ALA A 141 -22.87 1.75 4.96
N GLU A 142 -23.96 2.36 4.47
CA GLU A 142 -23.90 3.63 3.77
C GLU A 142 -23.25 4.71 4.66
N GLY A 143 -22.38 5.53 4.06
CA GLY A 143 -21.64 6.57 4.78
C GLY A 143 -20.41 6.11 5.55
N GLN A 144 -20.12 4.80 5.61
CA GLN A 144 -18.95 4.26 6.34
C GLN A 144 -17.71 4.02 5.46
N THR A 145 -17.78 4.42 4.18
CA THR A 145 -16.69 4.28 3.20
C THR A 145 -15.37 4.91 3.68
N ALA A 146 -15.45 6.13 4.24
CA ALA A 146 -14.31 6.85 4.77
C ALA A 146 -13.66 6.13 5.97
N ASP A 147 -14.48 5.61 6.89
CA ASP A 147 -14.00 4.86 8.05
C ASP A 147 -13.36 3.53 7.67
N LEU A 148 -13.93 2.83 6.68
CA LEU A 148 -13.33 1.62 6.14
C LEU A 148 -12.00 1.93 5.44
N PHE A 149 -11.93 2.99 4.63
CA PHE A 149 -10.69 3.45 4.01
C PHE A 149 -9.61 3.68 5.07
N ARG A 150 -9.90 4.51 6.08
CA ARG A 150 -8.96 4.88 7.14
C ARG A 150 -8.44 3.64 7.89
N LEU A 151 -9.35 2.74 8.27
CA LEU A 151 -8.98 1.48 8.92
C LEU A 151 -8.03 0.65 8.06
N LEU A 152 -8.32 0.49 6.77
CA LEU A 152 -7.48 -0.30 5.87
C LEU A 152 -6.12 0.36 5.68
N PHE A 153 -6.07 1.68 5.55
CA PHE A 153 -4.82 2.44 5.40
C PHE A 153 -3.89 2.25 6.61
N GLU A 154 -4.41 2.43 7.82
CA GLU A 154 -3.64 2.21 9.05
C GLU A 154 -3.12 0.76 9.13
N ILE A 155 -3.96 -0.22 8.77
CA ILE A 155 -3.58 -1.64 8.80
C ILE A 155 -2.43 -1.94 7.83
N VAL A 156 -2.50 -1.43 6.61
CA VAL A 156 -1.50 -1.67 5.57
C VAL A 156 -0.14 -1.11 5.97
N PHE A 157 -0.09 0.13 6.45
CA PHE A 157 1.17 0.83 6.66
C PHE A 157 1.79 0.61 8.05
N TRP A 158 1.01 0.29 9.09
CA TRP A 158 1.52 0.14 10.46
C TRP A 158 1.32 -1.22 11.10
N ARG A 159 0.53 -2.13 10.51
CA ARG A 159 0.18 -3.41 11.16
C ARG A 159 0.46 -4.65 10.34
N ILE A 160 0.79 -4.48 9.06
CA ILE A 160 1.17 -5.58 8.17
C ILE A 160 2.63 -5.42 7.77
N ASN A 161 3.36 -6.52 7.88
CA ASN A 161 4.68 -6.64 7.29
C ASN A 161 4.52 -6.86 5.79
N LEU A 162 4.71 -5.80 5.00
CA LEU A 162 4.61 -5.87 3.53
C LEU A 162 5.81 -6.59 2.91
N GLY A 163 6.94 -6.69 3.63
CA GLY A 163 8.09 -7.50 3.23
C GLY A 163 7.76 -9.00 3.07
N TYR A 164 6.64 -9.46 3.66
CA TYR A 164 6.11 -10.81 3.41
C TYR A 164 5.90 -11.10 1.91
N PHE A 165 5.52 -10.10 1.12
CA PHE A 165 5.16 -10.29 -0.30
C PHE A 165 6.34 -10.20 -1.28
N ASP A 166 7.45 -9.58 -0.89
CA ASP A 166 8.57 -9.32 -1.80
C ASP A 166 9.83 -10.15 -1.53
N ARG A 167 9.93 -10.77 -0.35
CA ARG A 167 11.08 -11.61 0.05
C ARG A 167 12.43 -10.91 -0.03
N VAL A 168 12.47 -9.57 -0.03
CA VAL A 168 13.72 -8.82 0.09
C VAL A 168 14.24 -9.01 1.51
N PRO A 169 15.52 -9.44 1.70
CA PRO A 169 16.09 -9.82 2.98
C PRO A 169 16.45 -8.61 3.87
N VAL A 170 15.61 -7.57 3.85
CA VAL A 170 15.67 -6.42 4.76
C VAL A 170 14.38 -6.39 5.56
N GLU A 171 14.48 -6.43 6.88
CA GLU A 171 13.31 -6.44 7.73
C GLU A 171 12.72 -5.03 7.82
N GLN A 172 11.42 -4.90 7.58
CA GLN A 172 10.63 -3.68 7.81
C GLN A 172 11.06 -2.42 7.03
N TRP A 173 12.17 -2.38 6.31
CA TRP A 173 12.53 -1.20 5.50
C TRP A 173 11.64 -1.09 4.25
N PRO A 174 11.15 0.11 3.86
CA PRO A 174 11.20 1.38 4.57
C PRO A 174 9.97 1.60 5.49
N GLN A 175 9.16 0.56 5.73
CA GLN A 175 7.98 0.64 6.62
C GLN A 175 8.32 1.09 8.05
N ASN A 176 9.51 0.76 8.56
CA ASN A 176 10.01 1.18 9.87
C ASN A 176 10.08 2.71 10.04
N HIS A 177 10.08 3.47 8.95
CA HIS A 177 10.02 4.94 8.95
C HIS A 177 8.92 5.45 8.00
N ILE A 178 7.82 4.71 7.85
CA ILE A 178 6.77 5.01 6.87
C ILE A 178 6.17 6.42 7.00
N GLY A 179 6.08 6.97 8.21
CA GLY A 179 5.59 8.33 8.42
C GLY A 179 6.45 9.38 7.72
N ILE A 180 7.77 9.22 7.78
CA ILE A 180 8.74 10.06 7.04
C ILE A 180 8.56 9.86 5.54
N VAL A 181 8.44 8.61 5.09
CA VAL A 181 8.29 8.30 3.66
C VAL A 181 7.04 8.94 3.08
N LEU A 182 5.91 8.84 3.77
CA LEU A 182 4.66 9.46 3.35
C LEU A 182 4.81 10.99 3.28
N TRP A 183 5.40 11.62 4.30
CA TRP A 183 5.65 13.05 4.23
C TRP A 183 6.57 13.43 3.05
N CYS A 184 7.65 12.68 2.81
CA CYS A 184 8.54 12.93 1.67
C CYS A 184 7.81 12.83 0.32
N LEU A 185 6.94 11.82 0.16
CA LEU A 185 6.13 11.67 -1.05
C LEU A 185 5.18 12.86 -1.24
N SER A 186 4.65 13.43 -0.15
CA SER A 186 3.80 14.62 -0.21
C SER A 186 4.50 15.83 -0.85
N VAL A 187 5.82 15.95 -0.71
CA VAL A 187 6.60 17.06 -1.28
C VAL A 187 7.30 16.72 -2.59
N ALA A 188 7.75 15.46 -2.76
CA ALA A 188 8.62 15.07 -3.87
C ALA A 188 7.90 14.33 -5.03
N ALA A 189 6.70 13.77 -4.81
CA ALA A 189 6.03 12.93 -5.81
C ALA A 189 5.02 13.69 -6.70
N GLN A 190 5.21 15.00 -6.91
CA GLN A 190 4.31 15.82 -7.75
C GLN A 190 4.40 15.42 -9.24
N ASP A 191 5.63 15.18 -9.69
CA ASP A 191 5.92 14.75 -11.05
C ASP A 191 6.20 13.24 -11.11
N TRP A 192 6.14 12.72 -12.32
CA TRP A 192 6.46 11.33 -12.60
C TRP A 192 7.94 11.03 -12.30
N SER A 193 8.20 10.06 -11.42
CA SER A 193 9.55 9.59 -11.13
C SER A 193 9.59 8.07 -10.96
N THR A 194 10.76 7.48 -11.19
CA THR A 194 10.99 6.04 -10.96
C THR A 194 11.19 5.75 -9.47
N PRO A 195 10.96 4.51 -9.01
CA PRO A 195 11.29 4.11 -7.65
C PRO A 195 12.76 4.40 -7.28
N ALA A 196 13.69 4.15 -8.21
CA ALA A 196 15.12 4.38 -8.00
C ALA A 196 15.47 5.87 -7.77
N GLU A 197 14.75 6.79 -8.44
CA GLU A 197 14.91 8.23 -8.20
C GLU A 197 14.29 8.69 -6.89
N MET A 198 13.21 8.04 -6.45
CA MET A 198 12.48 8.40 -5.23
C MET A 198 13.16 7.90 -3.95
N VAL A 199 13.77 6.70 -3.96
CA VAL A 199 14.44 6.10 -2.78
C VAL A 199 15.38 7.08 -2.06
N PRO A 200 16.40 7.68 -2.70
CA PRO A 200 17.33 8.58 -2.02
C PRO A 200 16.67 9.87 -1.50
N VAL A 201 15.51 10.24 -2.04
CA VAL A 201 14.77 11.44 -1.64
C VAL A 201 13.80 11.14 -0.48
N CYS A 202 13.20 9.95 -0.47
CA CYS A 202 12.05 9.63 0.38
C CYS A 202 12.36 8.71 1.56
N THR A 203 13.49 8.01 1.55
CA THR A 203 13.83 7.02 2.58
C THR A 203 15.07 7.41 3.38
N VAL A 204 15.20 6.81 4.56
CA VAL A 204 16.44 6.80 5.32
C VAL A 204 17.28 5.61 4.83
N PRO A 205 18.56 5.80 4.46
CA PRO A 205 19.45 4.71 4.07
C PRO A 205 19.55 3.63 5.16
N ASP A 206 19.72 2.38 4.75
CA ASP A 206 19.93 1.23 5.63
C ASP A 206 21.10 0.42 5.10
N GLU A 207 22.11 0.19 5.96
CA GLU A 207 23.35 -0.53 5.59
C GLU A 207 23.05 -1.96 5.11
N ALA A 208 21.98 -2.60 5.58
CA ALA A 208 21.60 -3.94 5.16
C ALA A 208 21.21 -4.02 3.66
N LEU A 209 20.97 -2.87 3.02
CA LEU A 209 20.70 -2.79 1.60
C LEU A 209 21.96 -2.61 0.73
N GLU A 210 23.11 -2.30 1.33
CA GLU A 210 24.36 -2.07 0.59
C GLU A 210 24.98 -3.38 0.08
N ASP A 211 24.82 -4.46 0.84
CA ASP A 211 25.37 -5.79 0.51
C ASP A 211 24.50 -6.60 -0.47
N GLY A 212 23.32 -6.08 -0.85
CA GLY A 212 22.36 -6.73 -1.73
C GLY A 212 22.51 -6.38 -3.22
N PRO A 213 21.78 -7.07 -4.12
CA PRO A 213 21.56 -6.61 -5.49
C PRO A 213 21.13 -5.14 -5.55
N ALA A 214 21.70 -4.40 -6.50
CA ALA A 214 21.53 -2.95 -6.61
C ALA A 214 20.06 -2.49 -6.81
N ASP A 215 19.19 -3.39 -7.24
CA ASP A 215 17.76 -3.13 -7.45
C ASP A 215 16.89 -3.36 -6.20
N PHE A 216 17.44 -3.97 -5.14
CA PHE A 216 16.68 -4.28 -3.91
C PHE A 216 16.02 -3.06 -3.26
N PRO A 217 16.70 -1.91 -3.06
CA PRO A 217 16.06 -0.73 -2.47
C PRO A 217 14.87 -0.24 -3.31
N GLY A 218 15.06 -0.18 -4.63
CA GLY A 218 14.01 0.25 -5.55
C GLY A 218 12.82 -0.71 -5.56
N PHE A 219 13.09 -2.02 -5.52
CA PHE A 219 12.05 -3.05 -5.48
C PHE A 219 11.29 -3.07 -4.15
N ALA A 220 11.99 -3.02 -3.00
CA ALA A 220 11.36 -2.95 -1.68
C ALA A 220 10.54 -1.65 -1.50
N PHE A 221 11.03 -0.51 -1.98
CA PHE A 221 10.27 0.74 -1.98
C PHE A 221 9.01 0.64 -2.87
N LEU A 222 9.15 0.03 -4.05
CA LEU A 222 8.04 -0.24 -4.95
C LEU A 222 6.95 -1.13 -4.30
N SER A 223 7.33 -2.29 -3.76
CA SER A 223 6.40 -3.29 -3.22
C SER A 223 5.79 -2.89 -1.88
N ARG A 224 6.54 -2.19 -1.02
CA ARG A 224 6.13 -1.87 0.36
C ARG A 224 5.55 -0.46 0.52
N VAL A 225 5.68 0.41 -0.49
CA VAL A 225 5.18 1.79 -0.44
C VAL A 225 4.36 2.14 -1.67
N LEU A 226 4.99 2.18 -2.84
CA LEU A 226 4.36 2.76 -4.03
C LEU A 226 3.14 1.95 -4.50
N GLN A 227 3.27 0.63 -4.61
CA GLN A 227 2.15 -0.25 -4.94
C GLN A 227 1.03 -0.17 -3.91
N PRO A 228 1.27 -0.33 -2.60
CA PRO A 228 0.25 -0.11 -1.57
C PRO A 228 -0.51 1.21 -1.73
N LEU A 229 0.17 2.31 -2.02
CA LEU A 229 -0.49 3.60 -2.25
C LEU A 229 -1.35 3.64 -3.53
N THR A 230 -1.00 2.89 -4.59
CA THR A 230 -1.90 2.75 -5.76
C THR A 230 -3.15 1.94 -5.41
N TRP A 231 -3.09 1.00 -4.46
CA TRP A 231 -4.26 0.25 -4.00
C TRP A 231 -5.29 1.15 -3.29
N PHE A 232 -4.83 2.29 -2.77
CA PHE A 232 -5.65 3.33 -2.17
C PHE A 232 -6.03 4.47 -3.13
N GLY A 233 -5.59 4.42 -4.40
CA GLY A 233 -5.78 5.52 -5.35
C GLY A 233 -4.99 6.80 -5.01
N LEU A 234 -4.00 6.72 -4.11
CA LEU A 234 -3.18 7.86 -3.67
C LEU A 234 -1.97 8.09 -4.57
N MET A 235 -1.60 7.09 -5.38
CA MET A 235 -0.55 7.17 -6.38
C MET A 235 -1.06 6.67 -7.73
N GLU A 236 -0.62 7.31 -8.80
CA GLU A 236 -0.80 6.85 -10.17
C GLU A 236 0.45 6.11 -10.66
N LEU A 237 0.25 5.13 -11.54
CA LEU A 237 1.31 4.39 -12.22
C LEU A 237 1.20 4.63 -13.73
N ARG A 238 2.33 4.89 -14.38
CA ARG A 238 2.45 4.79 -15.84
C ARG A 238 3.61 3.88 -16.21
N LEU A 239 3.45 3.19 -17.34
CA LEU A 239 4.47 2.33 -17.92
C LEU A 239 5.11 3.02 -19.12
N ILE A 240 6.43 3.22 -19.07
CA ILE A 240 7.23 3.82 -20.14
C ILE A 240 7.92 2.70 -20.93
N GLY A 241 7.89 2.80 -22.26
CA GLY A 241 8.38 1.79 -23.19
C GLY A 241 7.32 1.41 -24.22
N GLU A 242 7.69 0.56 -25.18
CA GLU A 242 6.79 0.11 -26.24
C GLU A 242 5.67 -0.79 -25.70
N GLU A 243 4.44 -0.63 -26.20
CA GLU A 243 3.30 -1.47 -25.81
C GLU A 243 3.47 -2.94 -26.23
N SER A 244 4.32 -3.21 -27.22
CA SER A 244 4.69 -4.57 -27.65
C SER A 244 5.49 -5.33 -26.59
N GLN A 245 6.12 -4.61 -25.65
CA GLN A 245 6.94 -5.22 -24.61
C GLN A 245 6.07 -5.67 -23.44
N PRO A 246 6.38 -6.84 -22.84
CA PRO A 246 5.73 -7.25 -21.60
C PRO A 246 5.86 -6.17 -20.52
N GLU A 247 4.81 -5.96 -19.71
CA GLU A 247 4.78 -4.91 -18.68
C GLU A 247 5.95 -4.97 -17.70
N TRP A 248 6.45 -6.17 -17.39
CA TRP A 248 7.57 -6.35 -16.49
C TRP A 248 8.90 -5.79 -17.03
N ARG A 249 9.04 -5.59 -18.35
CA ARG A 249 10.20 -4.92 -18.98
C ARG A 249 10.05 -3.41 -19.07
N ARG A 250 8.83 -2.89 -18.95
CA ARG A 250 8.56 -1.46 -19.07
C ARG A 250 8.96 -0.73 -17.79
N GLU A 251 9.50 0.47 -17.94
CA GLU A 251 9.87 1.30 -16.80
C GLU A 251 8.60 1.79 -16.10
N ARG A 252 8.57 1.67 -14.76
CA ARG A 252 7.46 2.10 -13.94
C ARG A 252 7.76 3.48 -13.37
N GLN A 253 6.86 4.42 -13.63
CA GLN A 253 6.92 5.75 -13.04
C GLN A 253 5.66 6.03 -12.24
N TYR A 254 5.84 6.77 -11.16
CA TYR A 254 4.80 7.08 -10.20
C TYR A 254 4.73 8.58 -9.91
N ARG A 255 3.53 9.05 -9.58
CA ARG A 255 3.28 10.37 -8.99
C ARG A 255 2.09 10.28 -8.04
N LYS A 256 1.98 11.20 -7.10
CA LYS A 256 0.80 11.28 -6.23
C LYS A 256 -0.41 11.79 -6.99
N THR A 257 -1.59 11.36 -6.55
CA THR A 257 -2.87 11.89 -7.04
C THR A 257 -3.29 13.10 -6.21
N THR A 258 -4.29 13.84 -6.68
CA THR A 258 -4.92 14.90 -5.86
C THR A 258 -5.57 14.34 -4.59
N LEU A 259 -5.93 13.06 -4.58
CA LEU A 259 -6.52 12.41 -3.40
C LEU A 259 -5.49 12.29 -2.26
N TYR A 260 -4.21 12.13 -2.59
CA TYR A 260 -3.12 12.11 -1.61
C TYR A 260 -3.20 13.32 -0.66
N ASP A 261 -3.24 14.52 -1.24
CA ASP A 261 -3.20 15.78 -0.49
C ASP A 261 -4.51 16.12 0.23
N ARG A 262 -5.63 15.48 -0.17
CA ARG A 262 -6.93 15.63 0.51
C ARG A 262 -7.09 14.68 1.69
N VAL A 263 -6.43 13.53 1.64
CA VAL A 263 -6.59 12.46 2.64
C VAL A 263 -5.49 12.51 3.70
N LEU A 264 -4.26 12.85 3.32
CA LEU A 264 -3.11 12.84 4.21
C LEU A 264 -2.66 14.25 4.55
N HIS A 265 -2.76 14.60 5.83
CA HIS A 265 -2.28 15.86 6.36
C HIS A 265 -1.19 15.62 7.40
N PHE A 266 -0.16 16.46 7.36
CA PHE A 266 1.01 16.34 8.21
C PHE A 266 1.15 17.61 9.05
N ASP A 267 1.08 17.47 10.38
CA ASP A 267 1.38 18.53 11.33
C ASP A 267 2.86 18.48 11.69
N VAL A 268 3.68 19.17 10.88
CA VAL A 268 5.14 19.15 10.98
C VAL A 268 5.74 20.53 10.73
N GLU A 269 6.88 20.78 11.38
CA GLU A 269 7.67 21.98 11.21
C GLU A 269 8.78 21.74 10.18
N VAL A 270 8.76 22.55 9.12
CA VAL A 270 9.80 22.58 8.09
C VAL A 270 10.81 23.67 8.42
N MET A 271 12.08 23.29 8.53
CA MET A 271 13.19 24.22 8.64
C MET A 271 13.28 25.05 7.35
N ARG A 272 13.06 26.36 7.46
CA ARG A 272 13.40 27.26 6.34
C ARG A 272 14.90 27.12 6.08
N PRO A 273 15.34 26.98 4.82
CA PRO A 273 16.76 27.08 4.52
C PRO A 273 17.23 28.41 5.10
N ARG A 274 18.26 28.39 5.95
CA ARG A 274 18.92 29.62 6.35
C ARG A 274 19.44 30.23 5.05
N GLY A 275 18.75 31.25 4.56
CA GLY A 275 19.24 32.04 3.45
C GLY A 275 20.65 32.49 3.80
N PHE A 276 21.59 32.30 2.89
CA PHE A 276 22.81 33.08 2.89
C PHE A 276 22.36 34.54 2.91
N SER A 277 22.48 35.20 4.06
CA SER A 277 22.34 36.65 4.13
C SER A 277 23.31 37.23 3.12
N HIS A 278 22.78 37.95 2.13
CA HIS A 278 23.57 38.85 1.29
C HIS A 278 24.17 39.97 2.13
#